data_AF-A0A2P7AXI0-F1
#
_entry.id   AF-A0A2P7AXI0-F1
#
_cell.length_a   1.000
_cell.length_b   1.000
_cell.length_c   1.000
_cell.angle_alpha   90.00
_cell.angle_beta   90.00
_cell.angle_gamma   90.00
#
_symmetry.space_group_name_H-M   'P 1'
#
loop_
_entity.id
_entity.type
_entity.pdbx_description
1 polymer ?
#
loop_
_entity_poly.entity_id
_entity_poly.type
_entity_poly.pdbx_seq_one_letter_code
_entity_poly.pdbx_strand_id
1 'polypeptide(L)'
;MFVSSFDRMYSPAEWRILELAHRRACTMLDRDPQFHPLAERVACAIIFFFERGERDFGRLASMAVRREQSLLKTNSGSTAIIQPSSVRLGCDPPRYLH
;
A
#
# COMPACT_ATOMS: atom_id res chain seq x y z
N MET A 1 -10.95 -14.23 -12.59
CA MET A 1 -12.31 -14.65 -12.19
C MET A 1 -12.33 -14.80 -10.67
N PHE A 2 -12.81 -13.78 -9.95
CA PHE A 2 -12.85 -13.73 -8.47
C PHE A 2 -14.29 -13.62 -7.92
N VAL A 3 -15.28 -14.04 -8.71
CA VAL A 3 -16.67 -13.58 -8.57
C VAL A 3 -17.65 -14.60 -7.96
N SER A 4 -17.23 -15.82 -7.61
CA SER A 4 -18.22 -16.88 -7.31
C SER A 4 -18.70 -16.95 -5.86
N SER A 5 -17.96 -16.40 -4.89
CA SER A 5 -18.32 -16.53 -3.45
C SER A 5 -18.91 -15.27 -2.83
N PHE A 6 -18.62 -14.09 -3.38
CA PHE A 6 -19.12 -12.80 -2.85
C PHE A 6 -20.47 -12.35 -3.45
N ASP A 7 -20.87 -12.95 -4.58
CA ASP A 7 -22.10 -12.59 -5.32
C ASP A 7 -23.38 -12.77 -4.49
N ARG A 8 -23.38 -13.64 -3.48
CA ARG A 8 -24.53 -13.87 -2.59
C ARG A 8 -24.52 -13.06 -1.29
N MET A 9 -23.43 -12.37 -0.95
CA MET A 9 -23.31 -11.69 0.35
C MET A 9 -23.68 -10.20 0.30
N TYR A 10 -23.67 -9.59 -0.89
CA TYR A 10 -23.92 -8.17 -1.07
C TYR A 10 -25.08 -7.92 -2.01
N SER A 11 -25.91 -6.94 -1.68
CA SER A 11 -26.99 -6.48 -2.55
C SER A 11 -26.41 -5.85 -3.81
N PRO A 12 -27.15 -5.79 -4.94
CA PRO A 12 -26.68 -5.13 -6.16
C PRO A 12 -26.24 -3.67 -5.96
N ALA A 13 -26.88 -2.97 -5.02
CA ALA A 13 -26.51 -1.61 -4.63
C ALA A 13 -25.14 -1.55 -3.91
N GLU A 14 -24.88 -2.52 -3.03
CA GLU A 14 -23.62 -2.64 -2.31
C GLU A 14 -22.48 -3.02 -3.26
N TRP A 15 -22.77 -3.92 -4.21
CA TRP A 15 -21.83 -4.29 -5.26
C TRP A 15 -21.41 -3.09 -6.11
N ARG A 16 -22.35 -2.20 -6.45
CA ARG A 16 -22.03 -0.95 -7.15
C ARG A 16 -21.13 -0.03 -6.34
N ILE A 17 -21.33 0.07 -5.02
CA ILE A 17 -20.47 0.88 -4.14
C ILE A 17 -19.04 0.32 -4.14
N LEU A 18 -18.91 -1.00 -3.98
CA LEU A 18 -17.61 -1.70 -3.98
C LEU A 18 -16.88 -1.55 -5.32
N GLU A 19 -17.59 -1.72 -6.44
CA GLU A 19 -17.03 -1.56 -7.79
C GLU A 19 -16.58 -0.11 -8.05
N LEU A 20 -17.41 0.88 -7.70
CA LEU A 20 -17.05 2.30 -7.85
C LEU A 20 -15.84 2.68 -6.98
N ALA A 21 -15.79 2.20 -5.74
CA ALA A 21 -14.67 2.40 -4.85
C ALA A 21 -13.38 1.79 -5.42
N HIS A 22 -13.47 0.57 -5.98
CA HIS A 22 -12.33 -0.14 -6.56
C HIS A 22 -11.78 0.59 -7.77
N ARG A 23 -12.65 0.93 -8.72
CA ARG A 23 -12.28 1.71 -9.91
C ARG A 23 -11.63 3.04 -9.52
N ARG A 24 -12.20 3.75 -8.54
CA ARG A 24 -11.66 5.03 -8.06
C ARG A 24 -10.29 4.86 -7.40
N ALA A 25 -10.11 3.81 -6.59
CA ALA A 25 -8.82 3.51 -5.96
C ALA A 25 -7.73 3.21 -7.01
N CYS A 26 -8.05 2.43 -8.05
CA CYS A 26 -7.14 2.16 -9.15
C CYS A 26 -6.76 3.44 -9.91
N THR A 27 -7.73 4.33 -10.19
CA THR A 27 -7.44 5.65 -10.78
C THR A 27 -6.52 6.49 -9.87
N MET A 28 -6.72 6.47 -8.55
CA MET A 28 -5.87 7.22 -7.61
C MET A 28 -4.44 6.65 -7.49
N LEU A 29 -4.25 5.38 -7.82
CA LEU A 29 -2.94 4.73 -7.86
C LEU A 29 -2.25 4.88 -9.22
N ASP A 30 -2.90 5.53 -10.20
CA ASP A 30 -2.46 5.65 -11.59
C ASP A 30 -2.11 4.27 -12.20
N ARG A 31 -2.90 3.27 -11.87
CA ARG A 31 -2.64 1.87 -12.27
C ARG A 31 -3.87 1.23 -12.88
N ASP A 32 -3.62 0.38 -13.87
CA ASP A 32 -4.67 -0.29 -14.61
C ASP A 32 -5.40 -1.34 -13.73
N PRO A 33 -6.71 -1.20 -13.49
CA PRO A 33 -7.48 -2.13 -12.65
C PRO A 33 -7.48 -3.57 -13.19
N GLN A 34 -7.19 -3.74 -14.49
CA GLN A 34 -7.26 -5.01 -15.19
C GLN A 34 -5.95 -5.82 -15.12
N PHE A 35 -4.81 -5.16 -14.94
CA PHE A 35 -3.47 -5.78 -14.94
C PHE A 35 -2.69 -5.56 -13.65
N HIS A 36 -3.28 -4.88 -12.67
CA HIS A 36 -2.58 -4.54 -11.46
C HIS A 36 -2.45 -5.76 -10.50
N PRO A 37 -1.23 -6.21 -10.15
CA PRO A 37 -1.03 -7.29 -9.17
C PRO A 37 -1.53 -6.97 -7.76
N LEU A 38 -1.89 -5.71 -7.45
CA LEU A 38 -2.48 -5.31 -6.17
C LEU A 38 -3.97 -5.00 -6.29
N ALA A 39 -4.60 -5.17 -7.47
CA ALA A 39 -6.03 -4.94 -7.65
C ALA A 39 -6.87 -5.78 -6.68
N GLU A 40 -6.45 -7.03 -6.45
CA GLU A 40 -7.06 -7.92 -5.47
C GLU A 40 -6.89 -7.39 -4.04
N ARG A 41 -5.68 -6.96 -3.66
CA ARG A 41 -5.41 -6.39 -2.33
C ARG A 41 -6.21 -5.12 -2.06
N VAL A 42 -6.34 -4.25 -3.06
CA VAL A 42 -7.20 -3.06 -3.02
C VAL A 42 -8.66 -3.46 -2.84
N ALA A 43 -9.16 -4.45 -3.59
CA ALA A 43 -10.53 -4.95 -3.44
C ALA A 43 -10.79 -5.50 -2.03
N CYS A 44 -9.90 -6.33 -1.50
CA CYS A 44 -10.01 -6.85 -0.13
C CYS A 44 -9.98 -5.73 0.92
N ALA A 45 -9.14 -4.71 0.74
CA ALA A 45 -9.11 -3.55 1.64
C ALA A 45 -10.42 -2.76 1.60
N ILE A 46 -11.01 -2.57 0.42
CA ILE A 46 -12.30 -1.91 0.25
C ILE A 46 -13.41 -2.70 0.93
N ILE A 47 -13.49 -4.01 0.71
CA ILE A 47 -14.46 -4.90 1.36
C ILE A 47 -14.31 -4.82 2.88
N PHE A 48 -13.08 -4.88 3.40
CA PHE A 48 -12.80 -4.76 4.82
C PHE A 48 -13.31 -3.44 5.43
N PHE A 49 -13.14 -2.31 4.74
CA PHE A 49 -13.67 -1.03 5.21
C PHE A 49 -15.18 -0.95 5.08
N PHE A 50 -15.74 -1.56 4.03
CA PHE A 50 -17.18 -1.66 3.84
C PHE A 50 -17.84 -2.47 4.96
N GLU A 51 -17.29 -3.62 5.34
CA GLU A 51 -17.81 -4.43 6.45
C GLU A 51 -17.75 -3.69 7.80
N ARG A 52 -16.84 -2.72 7.96
CA ARG A 52 -16.78 -1.84 9.14
C ARG A 52 -17.83 -0.73 9.17
N GLY A 53 -18.71 -0.66 8.16
CA GLY A 53 -19.81 0.29 8.09
C GLY A 53 -19.55 1.49 7.18
N GLU A 54 -18.39 1.57 6.52
CA GLU A 54 -18.17 2.63 5.53
C GLU A 54 -19.00 2.34 4.27
N ARG A 55 -19.73 3.35 3.79
CA ARG A 55 -20.59 3.24 2.60
C ARG A 55 -20.24 4.27 1.53
N ASP A 56 -19.41 5.27 1.86
CA ASP A 56 -18.95 6.25 0.90
C ASP A 56 -17.84 5.67 0.02
N PHE A 57 -18.10 5.58 -1.29
CA PHE A 57 -17.16 4.98 -2.23
C PHE A 57 -15.84 5.77 -2.34
N GLY A 58 -15.87 7.09 -2.16
CA GLY A 58 -14.68 7.94 -2.22
C GLY A 58 -13.79 7.74 -0.99
N ARG A 59 -14.40 7.58 0.17
CA ARG A 59 -13.73 7.30 1.44
C ARG A 59 -13.13 5.90 1.46
N LEU A 60 -13.89 4.89 1.00
CA LEU A 60 -13.40 3.53 0.79
C LEU A 60 -12.15 3.51 -0.10
N ALA A 61 -12.23 4.17 -1.26
CA ALA A 61 -11.12 4.25 -2.20
C ALA A 61 -9.88 4.90 -1.55
N SER A 62 -10.06 6.05 -0.91
CA SER A 62 -8.96 6.78 -0.27
C SER A 62 -8.32 5.97 0.86
N MET A 63 -9.11 5.26 1.66
CA MET A 63 -8.60 4.42 2.75
C MET A 63 -7.83 3.21 2.21
N ALA A 64 -8.32 2.57 1.14
CA ALA A 64 -7.62 1.47 0.49
C ALA A 64 -6.29 1.91 -0.12
N VAL A 65 -6.28 3.04 -0.83
CA VAL A 65 -5.06 3.64 -1.42
C VAL A 65 -4.04 3.96 -0.33
N ARG A 66 -4.46 4.60 0.77
CA ARG A 66 -3.57 4.92 1.90
C ARG A 66 -2.99 3.67 2.55
N ARG A 67 -3.79 2.61 2.68
CA ARG A 67 -3.33 1.32 3.21
C ARG A 67 -2.25 0.70 2.32
N GLU A 68 -2.46 0.71 1.01
CA GLU A 68 -1.48 0.20 0.05
C GLU A 68 -0.18 1.03 0.02
N GLN A 69 -0.28 2.36 0.01
CA GLN A 69 0.89 3.23 0.09
C GLN A 69 1.69 3.02 1.38
N SER A 70 1.00 2.82 2.51
CA SER A 70 1.66 2.51 3.78
C SER A 70 2.42 1.19 3.71
N LEU A 71 1.83 0.15 3.10
CA LEU A 71 2.47 -1.17 2.95
C LEU A 71 3.69 -1.11 2.02
N LEU A 72 3.63 -0.32 0.94
CA LEU A 72 4.77 -0.06 0.06
C LEU A 72 5.89 0.68 0.81
N LYS A 73 5.55 1.65 1.65
CA LYS A 73 6.50 2.40 2.47
C LYS A 73 7.20 1.51 3.51
N THR A 74 6.50 0.55 4.11
CA THR A 74 7.09 -0.39 5.06
C THR A 74 8.03 -1.38 4.37
N ASN A 75 7.73 -1.81 3.14
CA ASN A 75 8.60 -2.71 2.37
C ASN A 75 9.84 -2.01 1.78
N SER A 76 9.88 -0.68 1.79
CA SER A 76 11.05 0.14 1.39
C SER A 76 11.86 0.64 2.60
N GLY A 77 11.43 0.33 3.83
CA GLY A 77 12.11 0.71 5.08
C GLY A 77 13.10 -0.32 5.63
N SER A 78 13.32 -1.44 4.93
CA SER A 78 14.27 -2.48 5.32
C SER A 78 15.42 -2.61 4.31
N THR A 79 16.01 -1.49 3.92
CA THR A 79 17.44 -1.49 3.58
C THR A 79 18.14 -0.60 4.59
N ALA A 80 18.71 -1.27 5.59
CA ALA A 80 19.73 -0.71 6.45
C ALA A 80 20.84 -0.12 5.57
N ILE A 81 20.88 1.20 5.46
CA ILE A 81 22.11 1.88 5.04
C ILE A 81 22.83 2.24 6.33
N ILE A 82 23.74 1.33 6.68
CA ILE A 82 24.83 1.53 7.62
C ILE A 82 25.44 2.91 7.32
N GLN A 83 25.40 3.83 8.29
CA GLN A 83 26.35 4.94 8.29
C GLN A 83 27.64 4.43 8.95
N PRO A 84 28.75 4.23 8.22
CA PRO A 84 30.03 4.24 8.85
C PRO A 84 30.48 5.69 9.04
N SER A 85 31.24 5.92 10.11
CA SER A 85 32.21 7.01 10.29
C SER A 85 31.68 8.43 10.57
N SER A 86 31.69 8.79 11.86
CA SER A 86 32.59 9.86 12.34
C SER A 86 32.61 9.92 13.87
N VAL A 87 33.32 8.97 14.49
CA VAL A 87 33.92 9.22 15.80
C VAL A 87 35.31 9.78 15.53
N ARG A 88 35.46 11.09 15.77
CA ARG A 88 36.76 11.74 15.87
C ARG A 88 37.50 11.20 17.09
N LEU A 89 38.62 10.54 16.86
CA LEU A 89 39.74 10.37 17.79
C LEU A 89 40.95 10.25 16.84
N GLY A 90 41.84 11.22 16.69
CA GLY A 90 42.58 11.91 17.74
C GLY A 90 43.96 11.25 17.84
N CYS A 91 45.00 12.00 17.45
CA CYS A 91 46.44 11.73 17.63
C CYS A 91 47.00 10.55 16.80
N ASP A 92 48.19 10.57 16.17
CA ASP A 92 49.32 11.48 16.01
C ASP A 92 50.19 10.82 14.91
N PRO A 93 50.98 11.53 14.08
CA PRO A 93 51.90 10.89 13.15
C PRO A 93 53.30 10.76 13.78
N PRO A 94 53.90 9.56 13.79
CA PRO A 94 55.34 9.49 13.59
C PRO A 94 55.67 8.50 12.47
N ARG A 95 56.32 8.95 11.39
CA ARG A 95 57.75 9.31 11.28
C ARG A 95 58.62 8.10 10.95
N TYR A 96 58.99 8.06 9.66
CA TYR A 96 60.29 7.71 9.07
C TYR A 96 60.74 6.25 8.95
N LEU A 97 61.24 5.99 7.72
CA LEU A 97 62.42 5.17 7.33
C LEU A 97 62.33 3.65 7.62
N HIS A 98 62.85 2.74 6.78
CA HIS A 98 63.81 2.81 5.68
C HIS A 98 63.63 1.52 4.85
#